data_AF-A0A7X9PZZ1-F1
#
_entry.id   AF-A0A7X9PZZ1-F1
#
_cell.length_a   1.000
_cell.length_b   1.000
_cell.length_c   1.000
_cell.angle_alpha   90.00
_cell.angle_beta   90.00
_cell.angle_gamma   90.00
#
_symmetry.space_group_name_H-M   'P 1'
#
loop_
_entity.id
_entity.type
_entity.pdbx_description
1 polymer ?
#
loop_
_entity_poly.entity_id
_entity_poly.type
_entity_poly.pdbx_seq_one_letter_code
_entity_poly.pdbx_strand_id
1 'polypeptide(L)'
;MWPDAFNLTHYMLKKTREVVEGMAVLEDRMAKNLDLLKGLVFSQRVLLGLLEKGFSREDAYVIVQEAARISLEKEEPFLEVLEKDPRVGGSFKGQELRSLFDMGYYLRFIDDIFGRFSAGEAVTGDQDVTRKEGLK
;
A
#
# COMPACT_ATOMS: atom_id res chain seq x y z
N MET A 1 -26.52 -5.98 32.97
CA MET A 1 -25.65 -6.73 32.03
C MET A 1 -26.26 -6.84 30.63
N TRP A 2 -27.35 -7.59 30.40
CA TRP A 2 -27.93 -7.70 29.04
C TRP A 2 -28.38 -6.36 28.43
N PRO A 3 -29.14 -5.49 29.14
CA PRO A 3 -29.56 -4.21 28.57
C PRO A 3 -28.39 -3.27 28.26
N ASP A 4 -27.39 -3.25 29.15
CA ASP A 4 -26.22 -2.39 29.00
C ASP A 4 -25.35 -2.82 27.81
N ALA A 5 -25.17 -4.13 27.63
CA ALA A 5 -24.41 -4.68 26.50
C ALA A 5 -25.08 -4.35 25.16
N PHE A 6 -26.38 -4.56 25.01
CA PHE A 6 -27.10 -4.23 23.76
C PHE A 6 -27.12 -2.73 23.47
N ASN A 7 -27.34 -1.89 24.49
CA ASN A 7 -27.32 -0.43 24.32
C ASN A 7 -25.93 0.08 23.93
N LEU A 8 -24.88 -0.45 24.57
CA LEU A 8 -23.50 -0.09 24.24
C LEU A 8 -23.15 -0.50 22.81
N THR A 9 -23.46 -1.73 22.40
CA THR A 9 -23.20 -2.18 21.04
C THR A 9 -23.95 -1.36 20.01
N HIS A 10 -25.23 -1.04 20.24
CA HIS A 10 -26.00 -0.17 19.35
C HIS A 10 -25.33 1.20 19.19
N TYR A 11 -24.92 1.81 20.31
CA TYR A 11 -24.22 3.09 20.29
C TYR A 11 -22.88 3.01 19.55
N MET A 12 -22.08 1.98 19.80
CA MET A 12 -20.80 1.76 19.12
C MET A 12 -20.99 1.60 17.61
N LEU A 13 -21.96 0.79 17.16
CA LEU A 13 -22.23 0.61 15.74
C LEU A 13 -22.66 1.92 15.07
N LYS A 14 -23.55 2.68 15.73
CA LYS A 14 -23.97 4.00 15.25
C LYS A 14 -22.79 4.97 15.13
N LYS A 15 -21.93 5.02 16.15
CA LYS A 15 -20.75 5.90 16.15
C LYS A 15 -19.70 5.49 15.12
N THR A 16 -19.44 4.20 14.97
CA THR A 16 -18.52 3.70 13.93
C THR A 16 -19.01 4.07 12.54
N ARG A 17 -20.32 3.94 12.27
CA ARG A 17 -20.90 4.38 11.00
C ARG A 17 -20.65 5.87 10.74
N GLU A 18 -20.97 6.73 11.71
CA GLU A 18 -20.75 8.19 11.60
C GLU A 18 -19.27 8.52 11.32
N VAL A 19 -18.34 7.83 11.99
CA VAL A 19 -16.90 8.03 11.80
C VAL A 19 -16.45 7.59 10.42
N VAL A 20 -16.87 6.40 9.95
CA VAL A 20 -16.47 5.87 8.64
C VAL A 20 -17.07 6.70 7.50
N GLU A 21 -18.33 7.13 7.60
CA GLU A 21 -18.98 8.00 6.61
C GLU A 21 -18.32 9.40 6.54
N GLY A 22 -17.86 9.93 7.68
CA GLY A 22 -17.20 11.24 7.77
C GLY A 22 -15.67 11.21 7.61
N MET A 23 -15.07 10.04 7.35
CA MET A 23 -13.61 9.89 7.35
C MET A 23 -12.99 10.52 6.11
N ALA A 24 -12.22 11.60 6.31
CA ALA A 24 -11.43 12.19 5.24
C ALA A 24 -10.19 11.33 4.90
N VAL A 25 -10.19 10.73 3.72
CA VAL A 25 -9.03 9.98 3.19
C VAL A 25 -8.14 10.92 2.39
N LEU A 26 -6.85 10.98 2.74
CA LEU A 26 -5.86 11.84 2.10
C LEU A 26 -4.92 11.01 1.22
N GLU A 27 -5.34 10.74 -0.02
CA GLU A 27 -4.63 9.89 -0.97
C GLU A 27 -3.19 10.35 -1.24
N ASP A 28 -2.98 11.66 -1.38
CA ASP A 28 -1.64 12.24 -1.57
C ASP A 28 -0.69 11.91 -0.42
N ARG A 29 -1.20 11.90 0.81
CA ARG A 29 -0.39 11.54 1.99
C ARG A 29 -0.12 10.04 2.02
N MET A 30 -1.06 9.21 1.59
CA MET A 30 -0.84 7.77 1.46
C MET A 30 0.27 7.48 0.45
N ALA A 31 0.22 8.11 -0.73
CA ALA A 31 1.26 7.97 -1.75
C ALA A 31 2.63 8.42 -1.23
N LYS A 32 2.70 9.60 -0.58
CA LYS A 32 3.94 10.09 0.05
C LYS A 32 4.47 9.15 1.12
N ASN A 33 3.59 8.57 1.95
CA ASN A 33 3.99 7.64 2.99
C ASN A 33 4.61 6.36 2.43
N LEU A 34 4.11 5.87 1.29
CA LEU A 34 4.71 4.72 0.60
C LEU A 34 6.09 5.05 0.03
N ASP A 35 6.29 6.29 -0.41
CA ASP A 35 7.58 6.76 -0.93
C ASP A 35 8.59 7.19 0.15
N LEU A 36 8.19 7.27 1.43
CA LEU A 36 9.10 7.62 2.54
C LEU A 36 10.32 6.71 2.61
N LEU A 37 10.15 5.44 2.27
CA LEU A 37 11.23 4.46 2.24
C LEU A 37 11.91 4.36 0.86
N LYS A 38 11.70 5.34 -0.03
CA LYS A 38 12.39 5.53 -1.31
C LYS A 38 12.47 4.25 -2.17
N GLY A 39 11.37 3.48 -2.17
CA GLY A 39 11.25 2.23 -2.94
C GLY A 39 11.67 0.94 -2.24
N LEU A 40 12.04 0.95 -0.95
CA LEU A 40 12.34 -0.27 -0.18
C LEU A 40 11.17 -1.25 -0.09
N VAL A 41 9.93 -0.78 -0.26
CA VAL A 41 8.72 -1.63 -0.31
C VAL A 41 8.82 -2.68 -1.41
N PHE A 42 9.59 -2.41 -2.48
CA PHE A 42 9.81 -3.33 -3.61
C PHE A 42 10.94 -4.34 -3.37
N SER A 43 11.63 -4.31 -2.23
CA SER A 43 12.77 -5.19 -1.91
C SER A 43 12.48 -6.68 -2.13
N GLN A 44 11.29 -7.16 -1.74
CA GLN A 44 10.88 -8.54 -1.99
C GLN A 44 10.75 -8.85 -3.48
N ARG A 45 10.23 -7.91 -4.28
CA ARG A 45 10.06 -8.10 -5.72
C ARG A 45 11.40 -8.09 -6.46
N VAL A 46 12.34 -7.26 -6.01
CA VAL A 46 13.74 -7.31 -6.48
C VAL A 46 14.39 -8.65 -6.14
N LEU A 47 14.20 -9.17 -4.92
CA LEU A 47 14.71 -10.48 -4.53
C LEU A 47 14.18 -11.59 -5.44
N LEU A 48 12.87 -11.61 -5.71
CA LEU A 48 12.28 -12.58 -6.62
C LEU A 48 12.80 -12.43 -8.05
N GLY A 49 12.96 -11.20 -8.54
CA GLY A 49 13.56 -10.93 -9.84
C GLY A 49 15.00 -11.45 -9.96
N LEU A 50 15.80 -11.33 -8.90
CA LEU A 50 17.16 -11.89 -8.87
C LEU A 50 17.16 -13.41 -8.91
N LEU A 51 16.24 -14.06 -8.19
CA LEU A 51 16.06 -15.51 -8.26
C LEU A 51 15.69 -15.98 -9.67
N GLU A 52 14.80 -15.26 -10.35
CA GLU A 52 14.41 -15.55 -11.74
C GLU A 52 15.57 -15.40 -12.73
N LYS A 53 16.54 -14.52 -12.43
CA LYS A 53 17.78 -14.36 -13.22
C LYS A 53 18.84 -15.43 -12.92
N GLY A 54 18.57 -16.35 -12.00
CA GLY A 54 19.46 -17.49 -11.69
C GLY A 54 20.40 -17.27 -10.51
N PHE A 55 20.20 -16.23 -9.70
CA PHE A 55 20.95 -16.05 -8.45
C PHE A 55 20.52 -17.08 -7.41
N SER A 56 21.45 -17.48 -6.54
CA SER A 56 21.09 -18.24 -5.35
C SER A 56 20.26 -17.36 -4.40
N ARG A 57 19.44 -18.00 -3.56
CA ARG A 57 18.61 -17.28 -2.58
C ARG A 57 19.43 -16.52 -1.56
N GLU A 58 20.59 -17.06 -1.19
CA GLU A 58 21.53 -16.43 -0.26
C GLU A 58 22.14 -15.19 -0.90
N ASP A 59 22.63 -15.28 -2.14
CA ASP A 59 23.22 -14.15 -2.86
C ASP A 59 22.20 -13.03 -3.09
N ALA A 60 20.99 -13.39 -3.53
CA ALA A 60 19.92 -12.42 -3.74
C ALA A 60 19.55 -11.69 -2.44
N TYR A 61 19.53 -12.40 -1.31
CA TYR A 61 19.25 -11.80 -0.01
C TYR A 61 20.36 -10.83 0.43
N VAL A 62 21.62 -11.22 0.29
CA VAL A 62 22.78 -10.37 0.61
C VAL A 62 22.76 -9.08 -0.21
N ILE A 63 22.56 -9.20 -1.53
CA ILE A 63 22.51 -8.06 -2.45
C ILE A 63 21.39 -7.09 -2.04
N VAL A 64 20.17 -7.60 -1.83
CA VAL A 64 19.01 -6.77 -1.48
C VAL A 64 19.19 -6.11 -0.11
N GLN A 65 19.71 -6.84 0.90
CA GLN A 65 19.97 -6.27 2.21
C GLN A 65 21.03 -5.17 2.17
N GLU A 66 22.13 -5.39 1.45
CA GLU A 66 23.20 -4.41 1.31
C GLU A 66 22.70 -3.14 0.61
N ALA A 67 21.98 -3.30 -0.51
CA ALA A 67 21.38 -2.19 -1.22
C ALA A 67 20.32 -1.45 -0.37
N ALA A 68 19.53 -2.18 0.43
CA ALA A 68 18.55 -1.59 1.32
C ALA A 68 19.20 -0.76 2.43
N ARG A 69 20.27 -1.28 3.04
CA ARG A 69 21.06 -0.56 4.04
C ARG A 69 21.67 0.71 3.46
N ILE A 70 22.27 0.64 2.27
CA ILE A 70 22.89 1.80 1.60
C ILE A 70 21.82 2.85 1.25
N SER A 71 20.66 2.43 0.75
CA SER A 71 19.53 3.34 0.44
C SER A 71 19.06 4.09 1.68
N LEU A 72 18.99 3.41 2.84
CA LEU A 72 18.59 4.03 4.10
C LEU A 72 19.66 4.97 4.66
N GLU A 73 20.93 4.57 4.66
CA GLU A 73 22.04 5.36 5.22
C GLU A 73 22.37 6.60 4.38
N LYS A 74 22.32 6.47 3.05
CA LYS A 74 22.64 7.56 2.13
C LYS A 74 21.41 8.35 1.69
N GLU A 75 20.23 7.92 2.13
CA GLU A 75 18.98 8.54 1.71
C GLU A 75 18.80 8.56 0.17
N GLU A 76 19.37 7.57 -0.53
CA GLU A 76 19.30 7.43 -1.99
C GLU A 76 18.14 6.50 -2.38
N PRO A 77 17.48 6.72 -3.54
CA PRO A 77 16.46 5.81 -4.04
C PRO A 77 16.98 4.38 -4.19
N PHE A 78 16.22 3.39 -3.69
CA PHE A 78 16.63 1.98 -3.70
C PHE A 78 16.93 1.47 -5.11
N LEU A 79 16.18 1.94 -6.11
CA LEU A 79 16.42 1.66 -7.53
C LEU A 79 17.81 2.14 -7.98
N GLU A 80 18.21 3.36 -7.64
CA GLU A 80 19.51 3.91 -8.04
C GLU A 80 20.67 3.16 -7.38
N VAL A 81 20.50 2.75 -6.13
CA VAL A 81 21.51 1.94 -5.42
C VAL A 81 21.70 0.58 -6.10
N LEU A 82 20.61 -0.05 -6.54
CA LEU A 82 20.67 -1.31 -7.29
C LEU A 82 21.25 -1.14 -8.70
N GLU A 83 20.96 -0.04 -9.39
CA GLU A 83 21.54 0.26 -10.71
C GLU A 83 23.06 0.48 -10.62
N LYS A 84 23.56 0.99 -9.49
CA LYS A 84 25.00 1.17 -9.23
C LYS A 84 25.70 -0.14 -8.85
N ASP A 85 24.99 -1.18 -8.40
CA ASP A 85 25.60 -2.46 -8.04
C ASP A 85 25.92 -3.27 -9.31
N PRO A 86 27.20 -3.58 -9.58
CA PRO A 86 27.60 -4.31 -10.79
C PRO A 86 27.00 -5.73 -10.87
N ARG A 87 26.67 -6.36 -9.74
CA ARG A 87 26.02 -7.69 -9.70
C ARG A 87 24.60 -7.64 -10.28
N VAL A 88 23.89 -6.54 -10.00
CA VAL A 88 22.50 -6.33 -10.41
C VAL A 88 22.46 -5.69 -11.80
N GLY A 89 23.23 -4.63 -12.03
CA GLY A 89 23.27 -3.91 -13.30
C GLY A 89 23.73 -4.76 -14.49
N GLY A 90 24.52 -5.81 -14.27
CA GLY A 90 24.90 -6.78 -15.30
C GLY A 90 23.81 -7.81 -15.64
N SER A 91 22.83 -8.01 -14.76
CA SER A 91 21.85 -9.11 -14.84
C SER A 91 20.49 -8.67 -15.39
N PHE A 92 20.12 -7.41 -15.19
CA PHE A 92 18.88 -6.83 -15.69
C PHE A 92 19.16 -5.96 -16.93
N LYS A 93 18.38 -6.13 -18.00
CA LYS A 93 18.54 -5.35 -19.24
C LYS A 93 17.59 -4.15 -19.26
N GLY A 94 18.12 -2.96 -19.55
CA GLY A 94 17.32 -1.76 -19.83
C GLY A 94 16.37 -1.39 -18.69
N GLN A 95 15.06 -1.39 -18.97
CA GLN A 95 14.00 -1.01 -18.02
C GLN A 95 13.48 -2.18 -17.17
N GLU A 96 14.02 -3.40 -17.31
CA GLU A 96 13.55 -4.57 -16.54
C GLU A 96 13.60 -4.31 -15.04
N LEU A 97 14.71 -3.76 -14.53
CA LEU A 97 14.84 -3.47 -13.10
C LEU A 97 13.80 -2.43 -12.64
N ARG A 98 13.54 -1.41 -13.47
CA ARG A 98 12.53 -0.38 -13.19
C ARG A 98 11.11 -0.94 -13.16
N SER A 99 10.83 -1.94 -13.99
CA SER A 99 9.51 -2.60 -13.98
C SER A 99 9.18 -3.30 -12.64
N LEU A 100 10.20 -3.69 -11.87
CA LEU A 100 10.04 -4.28 -10.53
C LEU A 100 9.56 -3.26 -9.48
N PHE A 101 9.68 -1.97 -9.76
CA PHE A 101 9.26 -0.86 -8.89
C PHE A 101 7.86 -0.33 -9.22
N ASP A 102 7.07 -1.08 -9.99
CA ASP A 102 5.70 -0.69 -10.32
C ASP A 102 4.70 -1.11 -9.22
N MET A 103 3.94 -0.15 -8.68
CA MET A 103 2.86 -0.41 -7.72
C MET A 103 1.69 -1.18 -8.35
N GLY A 104 1.47 -1.06 -9.66
CA GLY A 104 0.41 -1.78 -10.38
C GLY A 104 0.48 -3.28 -10.18
N TYR A 105 1.68 -3.84 -10.01
CA TYR A 105 1.88 -5.24 -9.67
C TYR A 105 1.15 -5.64 -8.39
N TYR A 106 1.18 -4.83 -7.33
CA TYR A 106 0.52 -5.16 -6.05
C TYR A 106 -0.99 -4.96 -6.11
N LEU A 107 -1.48 -4.09 -7.01
CA LEU A 107 -2.89 -3.76 -7.16
C LEU A 107 -3.61 -4.66 -8.18
N ARG A 108 -2.90 -5.54 -8.89
CA ARG A 108 -3.43 -6.35 -10.01
C ARG A 108 -4.62 -7.26 -9.67
N PHE A 109 -4.78 -7.63 -8.39
CA PHE A 109 -5.85 -8.52 -7.94
C PHE A 109 -6.97 -7.78 -7.21
N ILE A 110 -6.98 -6.43 -7.23
CA ILE A 110 -8.05 -5.65 -6.59
C ILE A 110 -9.41 -6.04 -7.19
N ASP A 111 -9.55 -6.01 -8.51
CA ASP A 111 -10.83 -6.31 -9.17
C ASP A 111 -11.31 -7.73 -8.88
N ASP A 112 -10.39 -8.71 -8.84
CA ASP A 112 -10.71 -10.10 -8.49
C ASP A 112 -11.16 -10.25 -7.03
N ILE A 113 -10.57 -9.48 -6.11
CA ILE A 113 -10.96 -9.49 -4.69
C ILE A 113 -12.32 -8.83 -4.51
N PHE A 114 -12.54 -7.66 -5.13
CA PHE A 114 -13.81 -6.96 -5.08
C PHE A 114 -14.92 -7.75 -5.78
N GLY A 115 -14.62 -8.46 -6.87
CA GLY A 115 -15.56 -9.33 -7.57
C GLY A 115 -16.07 -10.52 -6.75
N ARG A 116 -15.37 -10.93 -5.67
CA ARG A 116 -15.86 -11.94 -4.71
C ARG A 116 -17.02 -11.43 -3.86
N PHE A 117 -17.13 -10.11 -3.72
CA PHE A 117 -18.22 -9.45 -3.05
C PHE A 117 -19.16 -8.95 -4.15
N SER A 118 -20.16 -9.76 -4.53
CA SER A 118 -21.25 -9.30 -5.39
C SER A 118 -21.81 -8.00 -4.82
N ALA A 119 -21.86 -6.93 -5.61
CA ALA A 119 -22.32 -5.60 -5.23
C ALA A 119 -23.70 -5.67 -4.52
N GLY A 120 -23.66 -5.79 -3.19
CA GLY A 120 -24.83 -5.72 -2.34
C GLY A 120 -25.15 -4.25 -2.15
N GLU A 121 -26.09 -3.78 -2.95
CA GLU A 121 -26.89 -2.56 -2.81
C GLU A 121 -26.12 -1.30 -2.38
N ALA A 122 -26.04 -0.33 -3.30
CA ALA A 122 -25.81 1.05 -2.90
C ALA A 122 -26.74 1.37 -1.73
N VAL A 123 -26.16 1.61 -0.54
CA VAL A 123 -26.89 2.20 0.57
C VAL A 123 -27.33 3.56 0.06
N THR A 124 -28.57 3.64 -0.41
CA THR A 124 -29.23 4.88 -0.77
C THR A 124 -29.26 5.72 0.49
N GLY A 125 -28.26 6.59 0.61
CA GLY A 125 -28.21 7.60 1.65
C GLY A 125 -29.49 8.41 1.56
N ASP A 126 -30.28 8.31 2.61
CA ASP A 126 -31.43 9.16 2.85
C ASP A 126 -30.97 10.61 2.70
N GLN A 127 -31.42 11.25 1.63
CA GLN A 127 -31.25 12.67 1.40
C GLN A 127 -32.15 13.40 2.38
N ASP A 128 -31.66 13.68 3.59
CA ASP A 128 -32.32 14.66 4.45
C ASP A 128 -31.35 15.34 5.42
N VAL A 129 -30.40 16.10 4.85
CA VAL A 129 -29.68 17.16 5.57
C VAL A 129 -29.96 18.50 4.86
N THR A 130 -31.22 18.90 4.83
CA THR A 130 -31.60 20.33 4.69
C THR A 130 -32.53 20.73 5.84
N ARG A 131 -31.95 20.96 7.02
CA ARG A 131 -32.50 21.76 8.13
C ARG A 131 -31.43 21.83 9.22
N LYS A 132 -30.89 22.98 9.65
CA LYS A 132 -31.35 24.36 9.63
C LYS A 132 -30.12 25.27 9.63
N GLU A 133 -30.13 26.27 8.76
CA GLU A 133 -29.50 27.56 9.05
C GLU A 133 -30.12 28.13 10.32
N GLY A 134 -29.30 28.69 11.20
CA GLY A 134 -29.77 29.42 12.37
C GLY A 134 -28.75 29.53 13.50
N LEU A 135 -27.59 30.15 13.22
CA LEU A 135 -26.84 30.83 14.28
C LEU A 135 -27.05 32.33 14.07
N LYS A 136 -27.85 32.93 14.96
CA LYS A 136 -27.66 34.32 15.38
C LYS A 136 -26.47 34.38 16.31
#